data_AF-A0A2V5P7R9-F1
#
_entry.id   AF-A0A2V5P7R9-F1
#
_cell.length_a   1.000
_cell.length_b   1.000
_cell.length_c   1.000
_cell.angle_alpha   90.00
_cell.angle_beta   90.00
_cell.angle_gamma   90.00
#
_symmetry.space_group_name_H-M   'P 1'
#
loop_
_entity.id
_entity.type
_entity.pdbx_description
1 polymer ?
#
loop_
_entity_poly.entity_id
_entity_poly.type
_entity_poly.pdbx_seq_one_letter_code
_entity_poly.pdbx_strand_id
1 'polypeptide(L)'
;MIPCGNALTPLLLGLFVGVGCGAAQAQLAGGFSADADRLAYLDGDDPFYPGLHFARLTTPQWVGEPGVDAVVILAIDDMRETPRYEAFLRPILERLKQIDGRAPVSIMVNTIAPTNALLPAWLREGVSLEVHTLAHPCPCL
;
A
#
# COMPACT_ATOMS: atom_id res chain seq x y z
N MET A 1 9.51 24.54 63.55
CA MET A 1 10.05 24.00 64.80
C MET A 1 9.50 22.60 64.99
N ILE A 2 10.37 21.60 65.07
CA ILE A 2 10.10 20.18 65.35
C ILE A 2 10.09 19.99 66.88
N PRO A 3 9.17 19.18 67.44
CA PRO A 3 9.53 17.87 68.05
C PRO A 3 8.51 16.76 67.67
N CYS A 4 8.85 15.50 67.35
CA CYS A 4 9.59 14.43 68.05
C CYS A 4 8.77 13.72 69.16
N GLY A 5 8.48 12.41 69.00
CA GLY A 5 8.26 11.48 70.14
C GLY A 5 7.15 10.40 70.04
N ASN A 6 7.58 9.15 69.82
CA ASN A 6 6.92 7.82 69.88
C ASN A 6 5.76 7.53 70.88
N ALA A 7 4.88 6.57 70.53
CA ALA A 7 4.64 5.32 71.29
C ALA A 7 3.68 4.34 70.57
N LEU A 8 3.87 3.03 70.84
CA LEU A 8 3.37 1.84 70.14
C LEU A 8 1.90 1.40 70.42
N THR A 9 1.40 0.59 69.46
CA THR A 9 0.44 -0.55 69.54
C THR A 9 -1.08 -0.33 69.65
N PRO A 10 -1.83 -0.94 68.71
CA PRO A 10 -2.84 -1.96 69.02
C PRO A 10 -2.58 -3.26 68.22
N LEU A 11 -2.73 -4.44 68.82
CA LEU A 11 -3.97 -5.22 68.90
C LEU A 11 -4.59 -5.53 67.52
N LEU A 12 -4.46 -6.78 67.04
CA LEU A 12 -5.62 -7.63 66.73
C LEU A 12 -5.22 -9.00 66.18
N LEU A 13 -5.60 -9.99 66.98
CA LEU A 13 -5.72 -11.41 66.69
C LEU A 13 -7.01 -11.64 65.87
N GLY A 14 -7.00 -12.57 64.90
CA GLY A 14 -8.24 -13.13 64.32
C GLY A 14 -8.06 -13.60 62.88
N LEU A 15 -7.62 -14.84 62.66
CA LEU A 15 -8.46 -16.01 62.34
C LEU A 15 -9.04 -15.97 60.91
N PHE A 16 -8.40 -16.70 59.98
CA PHE A 16 -9.05 -17.14 58.75
C PHE A 16 -9.04 -18.66 58.64
N VAL A 17 -10.26 -19.18 58.56
CA VAL A 17 -10.67 -20.55 58.31
C VAL A 17 -10.08 -21.05 56.99
N GLY A 18 -9.42 -22.21 57.03
CA GLY A 18 -8.93 -22.90 55.84
C GLY A 18 -10.08 -23.44 55.01
N VAL A 19 -10.25 -22.89 53.81
CA VAL A 19 -11.04 -23.50 52.74
C VAL A 19 -10.04 -24.01 51.70
N GLY A 20 -10.11 -25.32 51.43
CA GLY A 20 -9.22 -26.03 50.52
C GLY A 20 -9.20 -25.39 49.13
N CYS A 21 -8.01 -24.95 48.72
CA CYS A 21 -7.75 -24.40 47.40
C CYS A 21 -7.62 -25.56 46.40
N GLY A 22 -8.75 -26.03 45.88
CA GLY A 22 -8.78 -26.78 44.63
C GLY A 22 -8.50 -25.82 43.48
N ALA A 23 -7.22 -25.60 43.17
CA ALA A 23 -6.82 -24.80 42.01
C ALA A 23 -7.16 -25.60 40.72
N ALA A 24 -8.38 -25.44 40.23
CA ALA A 24 -8.68 -25.68 38.83
C ALA A 24 -7.86 -24.67 38.03
N GLN A 25 -6.72 -25.12 37.50
CA GLN A 25 -5.93 -24.33 36.57
C GLN A 25 -6.78 -24.13 35.33
N ALA A 26 -7.38 -22.95 35.20
CA ALA A 26 -7.87 -22.47 33.92
C ALA A 26 -6.64 -22.43 33.01
N GLN A 27 -6.55 -23.39 32.09
CA GLN A 27 -5.63 -23.29 30.96
C GLN A 27 -5.98 -22.00 30.25
N LEU A 28 -5.14 -20.98 30.45
CA LEU A 28 -5.08 -19.83 29.57
C LEU A 28 -4.90 -20.42 28.18
N ALA A 29 -5.97 -20.38 27.37
CA ALA A 29 -5.83 -20.53 25.94
C ALA A 29 -4.81 -19.46 25.54
N GLY A 30 -3.59 -19.90 25.24
CA GLY A 30 -2.58 -19.05 24.65
C GLY A 30 -3.18 -18.52 23.36
N GLY A 31 -3.76 -17.32 23.42
CA GLY A 31 -4.12 -16.59 22.23
C GLY A 31 -2.85 -16.51 21.40
N PHE A 32 -2.91 -17.02 20.17
CA PHE A 32 -1.89 -16.70 19.19
C PHE A 32 -1.68 -15.18 19.27
N SER A 33 -0.44 -14.76 19.56
CA SER A 33 -0.10 -13.33 19.54
C SER A 33 -0.55 -12.79 18.19
N ALA A 34 -1.56 -11.92 18.20
CA ALA A 34 -2.20 -11.38 17.01
C ALA A 34 -1.38 -10.25 16.37
N ASP A 35 -0.07 -10.21 16.66
CA ASP A 35 0.84 -9.10 16.35
C ASP A 35 1.93 -9.52 15.35
N ALA A 36 1.63 -10.51 14.50
CA ALA A 36 2.41 -10.69 13.28
C ALA A 36 2.05 -9.56 12.30
N ASP A 37 3.05 -8.84 11.79
CA ASP A 37 2.82 -7.78 10.81
C ASP A 37 2.16 -8.37 9.55
N ARG A 38 0.90 -8.01 9.35
CA ARG A 38 0.10 -8.45 8.19
C ARG A 38 0.68 -7.94 6.86
N LEU A 39 1.55 -6.95 6.91
CA LEU A 39 2.20 -6.32 5.77
C LEU A 39 3.65 -6.76 5.58
N ALA A 40 4.18 -7.71 6.36
CA ALA A 40 5.54 -8.23 6.20
C ALA A 40 5.82 -8.80 4.80
N TYR A 41 4.79 -9.12 4.02
CA TYR A 41 4.94 -9.53 2.63
C TYR A 41 5.36 -8.40 1.68
N LEU A 42 5.20 -7.14 2.08
CA LEU A 42 5.65 -5.97 1.32
C LEU A 42 7.17 -5.79 1.40
N ASP A 43 7.83 -6.45 2.35
CA ASP A 43 9.29 -6.43 2.48
C ASP A 43 9.99 -7.41 1.50
N GLY A 44 9.22 -8.28 0.84
CA GLY A 44 9.71 -9.22 -0.16
C GLY A 44 9.69 -8.64 -1.58
N ASP A 45 10.58 -9.13 -2.44
CA ASP A 45 10.72 -8.74 -3.84
C ASP A 45 10.18 -9.80 -4.82
N ASP A 46 9.35 -10.73 -4.35
CA ASP A 46 8.74 -11.78 -5.17
C ASP A 46 7.46 -11.28 -5.87
N PRO A 47 7.50 -11.01 -7.18
CA PRO A 47 6.33 -10.54 -7.92
C PRO A 47 5.23 -11.61 -8.06
N PHE A 48 5.54 -12.87 -7.76
CA PHE A 48 4.60 -13.99 -7.81
C PHE A 48 3.97 -14.31 -6.44
N TYR A 49 4.24 -13.49 -5.42
CA TYR A 49 3.67 -13.65 -4.08
C TYR A 49 2.13 -13.64 -4.05
N PRO A 50 1.40 -12.80 -4.82
CA PRO A 50 -0.06 -12.81 -4.81
C PRO A 50 -0.64 -14.15 -5.30
N GLY A 51 -1.44 -14.81 -4.44
CA GLY A 51 -2.15 -16.04 -4.76
C GLY A 51 -3.69 -15.90 -4.75
N LEU A 52 -4.40 -17.02 -4.96
CA LEU A 52 -5.87 -17.06 -5.05
C LEU A 52 -6.62 -16.55 -3.81
N HIS A 53 -5.96 -16.58 -2.65
CA HIS A 53 -6.53 -16.12 -1.37
C HIS A 53 -6.00 -14.75 -0.94
N PHE A 54 -5.15 -14.12 -1.77
CA PHE A 54 -4.62 -12.80 -1.48
C PHE A 54 -5.73 -11.74 -1.63
N ALA A 55 -5.68 -10.69 -0.80
CA ALA A 55 -6.64 -9.60 -0.90
C ALA A 55 -6.56 -8.98 -2.30
N ARG A 56 -7.71 -8.70 -2.90
CA ARG A 56 -7.74 -8.13 -4.25
C ARG A 56 -6.98 -6.80 -4.24
N LEU A 57 -5.93 -6.72 -5.06
CA LEU A 57 -5.23 -5.48 -5.33
C LEU A 57 -6.16 -4.60 -6.18
N THR A 58 -7.02 -3.84 -5.52
CA THR A 58 -7.90 -2.87 -6.17
C THR A 58 -7.19 -1.53 -6.19
N THR A 59 -6.88 -1.01 -7.38
CA THR A 59 -6.71 0.44 -7.53
C THR A 59 -8.03 1.13 -7.15
N PRO A 60 -8.02 2.39 -6.68
CA PRO A 60 -9.25 3.16 -6.57
C PRO A 60 -9.88 3.21 -7.96
N GLN A 61 -10.92 2.41 -8.17
CA GLN A 61 -11.63 2.39 -9.44
C GLN A 61 -12.90 3.21 -9.23
N TRP A 62 -13.07 4.24 -10.06
CA TRP A 62 -14.34 4.94 -10.23
C TRP A 62 -15.46 3.99 -10.71
N VAL A 63 -15.10 2.77 -11.11
CA VAL A 63 -16.02 1.67 -11.43
C VAL A 63 -16.86 1.35 -10.20
N GLY A 64 -18.16 1.68 -10.28
CA GLY A 64 -19.12 1.50 -9.20
C GLY A 64 -19.49 2.78 -8.46
N GLU A 65 -18.90 3.93 -8.79
CA GLU A 65 -19.38 5.23 -8.31
C GLU A 65 -20.73 5.59 -8.97
N PRO A 66 -21.63 6.28 -8.25
CA PRO A 66 -22.90 6.74 -8.82
C PRO A 66 -22.70 7.58 -10.08
N GLY A 67 -23.29 7.14 -11.20
CA GLY A 67 -23.20 7.84 -12.49
C GLY A 67 -22.02 7.44 -13.38
N VAL A 68 -21.20 6.46 -12.98
CA VAL A 68 -20.13 5.91 -13.82
C VAL A 68 -20.57 4.57 -14.42
N ASP A 69 -20.94 4.59 -15.70
CA ASP A 69 -21.35 3.38 -16.44
C ASP A 69 -20.15 2.60 -17.00
N ALA A 70 -19.06 3.29 -17.34
CA ALA A 70 -17.84 2.70 -17.87
C ALA A 70 -16.61 3.57 -17.61
N VAL A 71 -15.44 2.93 -17.53
CA VAL A 71 -14.13 3.58 -17.47
C VAL A 71 -13.30 3.11 -18.65
N VAL A 72 -12.73 4.05 -19.41
CA VAL A 72 -11.83 3.78 -20.54
C VAL A 72 -10.45 4.33 -20.20
N ILE A 73 -9.43 3.47 -20.32
CA ILE A 73 -8.03 3.85 -20.14
C ILE A 73 -7.34 3.76 -21.50
N LEU A 74 -6.67 4.85 -21.90
CA LEU A 74 -5.78 4.85 -23.06
C LEU A 74 -4.35 4.61 -22.57
N ALA A 75 -3.79 3.46 -22.93
CA ALA A 75 -2.44 3.08 -22.56
C ALA A 75 -1.66 2.54 -23.77
N ILE A 76 -0.35 2.71 -23.73
CA ILE A 76 0.58 2.12 -24.69
C ILE A 76 1.76 1.49 -23.97
N ASP A 77 2.38 0.50 -24.61
CA ASP A 77 3.46 -0.29 -24.02
C ASP A 77 4.80 -0.09 -24.73
N ASP A 78 5.85 -0.64 -24.12
CA ASP A 78 7.17 -0.82 -24.70
C ASP A 78 7.91 0.48 -25.11
N MET A 79 7.64 1.62 -24.46
CA MET A 79 8.37 2.85 -24.80
C MET A 79 9.85 2.77 -24.37
N ARG A 80 10.74 2.73 -25.36
CA ARG A 80 12.21 2.70 -25.19
C ARG A 80 12.92 3.95 -25.71
N GLU A 81 12.24 4.74 -26.54
CA GLU A 81 12.69 6.03 -27.03
C GLU A 81 11.53 7.03 -27.04
N THR A 82 11.79 8.33 -26.89
CA THR A 82 10.72 9.34 -26.93
C THR A 82 10.35 9.84 -28.34
N PRO A 83 11.26 10.05 -29.31
CA PRO A 83 10.89 10.79 -30.54
C PRO A 83 9.83 10.10 -31.39
N ARG A 84 9.92 8.77 -31.52
CA ARG A 84 8.95 7.96 -32.28
C ARG A 84 7.55 8.05 -31.65
N TYR A 85 7.49 7.94 -30.34
CA TYR A 85 6.26 7.96 -29.56
C TYR A 85 5.65 9.36 -29.55
N GLU A 86 6.46 10.41 -29.41
CA GLU A 86 6.03 11.80 -29.53
C GLU A 86 5.40 12.08 -30.90
N ALA A 87 6.05 11.69 -32.00
CA ALA A 87 5.52 11.90 -33.33
C ALA A 87 4.16 11.20 -33.55
N PHE A 88 4.01 9.97 -33.02
CA PHE A 88 2.77 9.21 -33.11
C PHE A 88 1.67 9.77 -32.20
N LEU A 89 2.01 10.07 -30.95
CA LEU A 89 1.06 10.45 -29.91
C LEU A 89 0.62 11.90 -30.01
N ARG A 90 1.48 12.83 -30.46
CA ARG A 90 1.17 14.27 -30.48
C ARG A 90 -0.24 14.60 -30.99
N PRO A 91 -0.72 14.11 -32.15
CA PRO A 91 -2.09 14.39 -32.58
C PRO A 91 -3.17 13.85 -31.63
N ILE A 92 -2.93 12.71 -30.97
CA ILE A 92 -3.83 12.12 -29.98
C ILE A 92 -3.84 12.97 -28.71
N LEU A 93 -2.66 13.36 -28.20
CA LEU A 93 -2.54 14.18 -27.00
C LEU A 93 -3.23 15.55 -27.19
N GLU A 94 -3.05 16.19 -28.34
CA GLU A 94 -3.74 17.45 -28.65
C GLU A 94 -5.26 17.27 -28.74
N ARG A 95 -5.73 16.15 -29.32
CA ARG A 95 -7.17 15.88 -29.37
C ARG A 95 -7.75 15.66 -27.98
N LEU A 96 -7.04 14.96 -27.10
CA LEU A 96 -7.48 14.72 -25.74
C LEU A 96 -7.52 16.01 -24.91
N LYS A 97 -6.54 16.90 -25.05
CA LYS A 97 -6.56 18.23 -24.40
C LYS A 97 -7.78 19.05 -24.77
N GLN A 98 -8.24 18.95 -26.01
CA GLN A 98 -9.48 19.62 -26.43
C GLN A 98 -10.73 19.04 -25.78
N ILE A 99 -10.71 17.76 -25.38
CA ILE A 99 -11.84 17.06 -24.78
C ILE A 99 -11.85 17.25 -23.26
N ASP A 100 -10.71 17.07 -22.60
CA ASP A 100 -10.60 16.94 -21.13
C ASP A 100 -9.74 18.04 -20.49
N GLY A 101 -9.16 18.95 -21.28
CA GLY A 101 -8.23 19.98 -20.80
C GLY A 101 -6.82 19.45 -20.49
N ARG A 102 -6.62 18.14 -20.54
CA ARG A 102 -5.34 17.44 -20.34
C ARG A 102 -5.19 16.28 -21.33
N ALA A 103 -4.03 15.64 -21.36
CA ALA A 103 -3.73 14.51 -22.23
C ALA A 103 -3.63 13.18 -21.45
N PRO A 104 -4.74 12.60 -20.95
CA PRO A 104 -4.74 11.40 -20.11
C PRO A 104 -4.42 10.14 -20.93
N VAL A 105 -3.15 9.92 -21.20
CA VAL A 105 -2.60 8.69 -21.76
C VAL A 105 -1.57 8.14 -20.78
N SER A 106 -1.61 6.83 -20.55
CA SER A 106 -0.59 6.12 -19.78
C SER A 106 0.43 5.50 -20.74
N ILE A 107 1.71 5.74 -20.50
CA ILE A 107 2.80 5.15 -21.27
C ILE A 107 3.56 4.22 -20.35
N MET A 108 3.56 2.92 -20.63
CA MET A 108 4.38 1.93 -19.94
C MET A 108 5.81 2.03 -20.51
N VAL A 109 6.74 2.52 -19.70
CA VAL A 109 8.09 2.90 -20.09
C VAL A 109 9.09 1.83 -19.64
N ASN A 110 9.96 1.42 -20.56
CA ASN A 110 11.13 0.61 -20.22
C ASN A 110 12.27 1.48 -19.66
N THR A 111 13.52 1.12 -19.91
CA THR A 111 14.66 1.98 -19.60
C THR A 111 14.69 3.21 -20.50
N ILE A 112 14.68 4.40 -19.89
CA ILE A 112 14.91 5.67 -20.58
C ILE A 112 15.76 6.61 -19.74
N ALA A 113 16.54 7.48 -20.38
CA ALA A 113 17.35 8.46 -19.66
C ALA A 113 16.43 9.45 -18.91
N PRO A 114 16.58 9.62 -17.59
CA PRO A 114 15.72 10.52 -16.80
C PRO A 114 15.96 12.00 -17.14
N THR A 115 17.08 12.32 -17.80
CA THR A 115 17.40 13.67 -18.30
C THR A 115 16.69 14.02 -19.60
N ASN A 116 15.87 13.11 -20.15
CA ASN A 116 15.11 13.37 -21.37
C ASN A 116 14.04 14.45 -21.12
N ALA A 117 14.19 15.59 -21.79
CA ALA A 117 13.35 16.77 -21.58
C ALA A 117 11.86 16.56 -21.94
N LEU A 118 11.52 15.53 -22.73
CA LEU A 118 10.13 15.24 -23.06
C LEU A 118 9.35 14.63 -21.87
N LEU A 119 10.01 13.91 -20.97
CA LEU A 119 9.35 13.30 -19.81
C LEU A 119 8.68 14.36 -18.90
N PRO A 120 9.37 15.41 -18.42
CA PRO A 120 8.72 16.46 -17.63
C PRO A 120 7.78 17.35 -18.46
N ALA A 121 7.86 17.35 -19.79
CA ALA A 121 6.88 18.02 -20.64
C ALA A 121 5.56 17.25 -20.64
N TRP A 122 5.59 15.96 -20.94
CA TRP A 122 4.43 15.06 -20.92
C TRP A 122 3.72 15.02 -19.57
N LEU A 123 4.47 14.95 -18.46
CA LEU A 123 3.88 14.98 -17.12
C LEU A 123 3.07 16.27 -16.87
N ARG A 124 3.55 17.43 -17.33
CA ARG A 124 2.81 18.70 -17.22
C ARG A 124 1.57 18.75 -18.12
N GLU A 125 1.56 17.99 -19.20
CA GLU A 125 0.42 17.87 -20.12
C GLU A 125 -0.64 16.88 -19.61
N GLY A 126 -0.35 16.13 -18.54
CA GLY A 126 -1.27 15.16 -17.94
C GLY A 126 -1.12 13.72 -18.43
N VAL A 127 -0.01 13.40 -19.10
CA VAL A 127 0.38 12.03 -19.46
C VAL A 127 0.94 11.34 -18.21
N SER A 128 0.59 10.07 -18.00
CA SER A 128 1.18 9.21 -16.98
C SER A 128 2.33 8.39 -17.56
N LEU A 129 3.43 8.28 -16.81
CA LEU A 129 4.58 7.44 -17.16
C LEU A 129 4.69 6.32 -16.14
N GLU A 130 4.45 5.10 -16.59
CA GLU A 130 4.41 3.89 -15.76
C GLU A 130 5.64 3.02 -16.00
N VAL A 131 5.93 2.11 -15.07
CA VAL A 131 7.07 1.18 -15.19
C VAL A 131 6.67 -0.04 -16.02
N HIS A 132 7.49 -0.39 -17.00
CA HIS A 132 7.30 -1.57 -17.86
C HIS A 132 8.52 -2.52 -17.86
N THR A 133 9.13 -2.72 -16.70
CA THR A 133 10.43 -3.40 -16.51
C THR A 133 11.59 -2.74 -17.28
N LEU A 134 12.82 -3.22 -17.04
CA LEU A 134 14.02 -2.61 -17.65
C LEU A 134 14.06 -2.76 -19.18
N ALA A 135 13.72 -3.94 -19.69
CA ALA A 135 13.90 -4.30 -21.09
C ALA A 135 12.74 -5.10 -21.70
N HIS A 136 11.66 -5.31 -20.93
CA HIS A 136 10.56 -6.22 -21.25
C HIS A 136 11.08 -7.65 -21.59
N PRO A 137 11.81 -8.33 -20.68
CA PRO A 137 12.37 -9.64 -20.94
C PRO A 137 11.32 -10.76 -20.75
N CYS A 138 10.86 -11.38 -21.84
CA CYS A 138 10.06 -12.61 -21.75
C CYS A 138 10.86 -13.72 -21.01
N PRO A 139 10.27 -14.48 -20.05
CA PRO A 139 8.83 -14.65 -19.75
C PRO A 139 8.26 -13.74 -18.64
N CYS A 140 9.04 -12.80 -18.11
CA CYS A 140 8.57 -11.86 -17.11
C CYS A 140 8.10 -10.58 -17.81
N LEU A 141 6.78 -10.42 -17.93
CA LEU A 141 6.17 -9.16 -18.34
C LEU A 141 6.67 -8.01 -17.46
#